data_AF-A0A820PYI1-F1
#
_entry.id   AF-A0A820PYI1-F1
#
_cell.length_a   1.000
_cell.length_b   1.000
_cell.length_c   1.000
_cell.angle_alpha   90.00
_cell.angle_beta   90.00
_cell.angle_gamma   90.00
#
_symmetry.space_group_name_H-M   'P 1'
#
loop_
_entity.id
_entity.type
_entity.pdbx_description
1 polymer ?
#
loop_
_entity_poly.entity_id
_entity_poly.type
_entity_poly.pdbx_seq_one_letter_code
_entity_poly.pdbx_strand_id
1 'polypeptide(L)'
;IVDQQNHSIIIADLGNRRVIRWMNQTQQILIDNIDCHNLVIDKHGFLYVSDHKKDEVRRWKMGEYNNEGIIVAGGNGQGNQLNQLSTPGFIFVDEEQSVYVSDRDNHRVMKWIKDARTGRIVAGGNGNGKNLNQLSSPFGVIVDDFGQIHFNKSYFYLIFINKFL
;
A
#
# COMPACT_ATOMS: atom_id res chain seq x y z
N ILE A 1 2.24 -2.18 -12.45
CA ILE A 1 3.69 -2.41 -12.26
C ILE A 1 4.26 -2.95 -13.56
N VAL A 2 5.40 -2.43 -14.00
CA VAL A 2 6.15 -3.05 -15.11
C VAL A 2 7.05 -4.14 -14.50
N ASP A 3 6.80 -5.39 -14.86
CA ASP A 3 7.59 -6.54 -14.45
C ASP A 3 8.63 -6.82 -15.52
N GLN A 4 9.82 -6.27 -15.30
CA GLN A 4 10.95 -6.37 -16.23
C GLN A 4 11.46 -7.81 -16.37
N GLN A 5 11.39 -8.61 -15.29
CA GLN A 5 11.89 -9.98 -15.28
C GLN A 5 11.07 -10.89 -16.21
N ASN A 6 9.75 -10.72 -16.22
CA ASN A 6 8.85 -11.53 -17.03
C ASN A 6 8.36 -10.81 -18.31
N HIS A 7 8.94 -9.66 -18.65
CA HIS A 7 8.52 -8.81 -19.78
C HIS A 7 7.00 -8.60 -19.82
N SER A 8 6.41 -8.25 -18.67
CA SER A 8 4.97 -8.18 -18.48
C SER A 8 4.55 -6.92 -17.72
N ILE A 9 3.25 -6.66 -17.68
CA ILE A 9 2.68 -5.65 -16.78
C ILE A 9 1.71 -6.31 -15.82
N ILE A 10 1.76 -5.91 -14.57
CA ILE A 10 0.81 -6.34 -13.54
C ILE A 10 -0.13 -5.18 -13.25
N ILE A 11 -1.42 -5.44 -13.37
CA ILE A 11 -2.47 -4.44 -13.37
C ILE A 11 -3.43 -4.71 -12.22
N ALA A 12 -3.71 -3.67 -11.44
CA ALA A 12 -4.84 -3.63 -10.53
C ALA A 12 -6.10 -3.39 -11.37
N ASP A 13 -6.88 -4.43 -11.58
CA ASP A 13 -8.14 -4.35 -12.33
C ASP A 13 -9.29 -4.18 -11.33
N LEU A 14 -9.30 -3.02 -10.66
CA LEU A 14 -10.16 -2.71 -9.51
C LEU A 14 -11.65 -2.98 -9.80
N GLY A 15 -12.14 -2.57 -10.97
CA GLY A 15 -13.53 -2.75 -11.37
C GLY A 15 -13.94 -4.23 -11.48
N ASN A 16 -12.98 -5.11 -11.80
CA ASN A 16 -13.18 -6.55 -11.87
C ASN A 16 -12.67 -7.29 -10.62
N ARG A 17 -12.28 -6.55 -9.57
CA ARG A 17 -11.84 -7.07 -8.27
C ARG A 17 -10.73 -8.12 -8.38
N ARG A 18 -9.72 -7.85 -9.22
CA ARG A 18 -8.62 -8.78 -9.47
C ARG A 18 -7.31 -8.08 -9.79
N VAL A 19 -6.23 -8.83 -9.66
CA VAL A 19 -4.90 -8.47 -10.15
C VAL A 19 -4.54 -9.40 -11.30
N ILE A 20 -4.22 -8.82 -12.45
CA ILE A 20 -3.87 -9.59 -13.65
C ILE A 20 -2.42 -9.31 -14.05
N ARG A 21 -1.76 -10.32 -14.58
CA ARG A 21 -0.53 -10.17 -15.35
C ARG A 21 -0.88 -10.21 -16.83
N TRP A 22 -0.46 -9.18 -17.54
CA TRP A 22 -0.58 -9.08 -18.99
C TRP A 22 0.79 -9.28 -19.61
N MET A 23 0.92 -10.34 -20.39
CA MET A 23 2.13 -10.70 -21.15
C MET A 23 1.86 -10.46 -22.63
N ASN A 24 2.87 -10.64 -23.49
CA ASN A 24 2.61 -10.62 -24.92
C ASN A 24 1.62 -11.73 -25.29
N GLN A 25 0.49 -11.36 -25.89
CA GLN A 25 -0.59 -12.24 -26.37
C GLN A 25 -1.34 -13.10 -25.33
N THR A 26 -0.98 -13.05 -24.04
CA THR A 26 -1.63 -13.87 -22.99
C THR A 26 -1.86 -13.07 -21.70
N GLN A 27 -2.86 -13.49 -20.93
CA GLN A 27 -3.19 -12.91 -19.63
C GLN A 27 -3.30 -14.01 -18.58
N GLN A 28 -2.90 -13.68 -17.36
CA GLN A 28 -3.03 -14.56 -16.21
C GLN A 28 -3.68 -13.79 -15.07
N ILE A 29 -4.71 -14.36 -14.45
CA ILE A 29 -5.20 -13.85 -13.17
C ILE A 29 -4.19 -14.27 -12.11
N LEU A 30 -3.62 -13.29 -11.41
CA LEU A 30 -2.74 -13.54 -10.28
C LEU A 30 -3.58 -13.69 -9.01
N ILE A 31 -4.40 -12.70 -8.70
CA ILE A 31 -5.21 -12.66 -7.47
C ILE A 31 -6.64 -12.30 -7.88
N ASP A 32 -7.63 -13.02 -7.35
CA ASP A 32 -9.05 -12.70 -7.52
C ASP A 32 -9.67 -12.16 -6.21
N ASN A 33 -10.93 -11.73 -6.29
CA ASN A 33 -11.73 -11.27 -5.15
C ASN A 33 -11.01 -10.25 -4.24
N ILE A 34 -10.31 -9.30 -4.86
CA ILE A 34 -9.53 -8.27 -4.19
C ILE A 34 -9.89 -6.89 -4.71
N ASP A 35 -10.29 -5.98 -3.83
CA ASP A 35 -10.63 -4.60 -4.18
C ASP A 35 -9.37 -3.71 -4.15
N CYS A 36 -8.44 -4.05 -5.04
CA CYS A 36 -7.08 -3.51 -5.10
C CYS A 36 -7.03 -2.02 -5.49
N HIS A 37 -6.60 -1.15 -4.58
CA HIS A 37 -6.39 0.26 -4.89
C HIS A 37 -4.93 0.57 -5.28
N ASN A 38 -3.96 -0.19 -4.77
CA ASN A 38 -2.55 -0.06 -5.14
C ASN A 38 -1.80 -1.41 -5.09
N LEU A 39 -0.74 -1.50 -5.90
CA LEU A 39 0.16 -2.65 -6.01
C LEU A 39 1.61 -2.18 -5.88
N VAL A 40 2.41 -2.92 -5.10
CA VAL A 40 3.85 -2.73 -5.00
C VAL A 40 4.55 -4.09 -5.06
N ILE A 41 5.71 -4.17 -5.71
CA ILE A 41 6.60 -5.33 -5.65
C ILE A 41 7.88 -4.91 -4.95
N ASP A 42 8.30 -5.67 -3.94
CA ASP A 42 9.58 -5.46 -3.26
C ASP A 42 10.76 -6.14 -4.00
N LYS A 43 11.99 -5.82 -3.58
CA LYS A 43 13.22 -6.43 -4.14
C LYS A 43 13.35 -7.93 -3.86
N HIS A 44 12.57 -8.46 -2.92
CA HIS A 44 12.56 -9.88 -2.58
C HIS A 44 11.53 -10.67 -3.40
N GLY A 45 10.80 -10.00 -4.30
CA GLY A 45 9.79 -10.62 -5.16
C GLY A 45 8.50 -10.94 -4.41
N PHE A 46 8.08 -10.10 -3.47
CA PHE A 46 6.73 -10.14 -2.89
C PHE A 46 5.85 -9.06 -3.52
N LEU A 47 4.66 -9.44 -3.96
CA LEU A 47 3.61 -8.53 -4.41
C LEU A 47 2.73 -8.16 -3.21
N TYR A 48 2.66 -6.86 -2.92
CA TYR A 48 1.82 -6.27 -1.89
C TYR A 48 0.61 -5.60 -2.55
N VAL A 49 -0.55 -5.75 -1.91
CA VAL A 49 -1.83 -5.23 -2.40
C VAL A 49 -2.61 -4.60 -1.25
N SER A 50 -3.08 -3.37 -1.43
CA SER A 50 -4.08 -2.77 -0.53
C SER A 50 -5.49 -3.15 -0.97
N ASP A 51 -6.20 -3.88 -0.11
CA ASP A 51 -7.63 -4.20 -0.29
C ASP A 51 -8.45 -3.19 0.52
N HIS A 52 -9.04 -2.21 -0.18
CA HIS A 52 -9.75 -1.14 0.49
C HIS A 52 -11.12 -1.56 1.05
N LYS A 53 -11.69 -2.69 0.62
CA LYS A 53 -12.95 -3.20 1.16
C LYS A 53 -12.76 -4.06 2.40
N LYS A 54 -11.57 -4.65 2.56
CA LYS A 54 -11.23 -5.46 3.73
C LYS A 54 -10.37 -4.71 4.75
N ASP A 55 -10.07 -3.43 4.50
CA ASP A 55 -9.27 -2.58 5.39
C ASP A 55 -7.93 -3.22 5.77
N GLU A 56 -7.24 -3.76 4.78
CA GLU A 56 -6.01 -4.51 4.99
C GLU A 56 -5.02 -4.36 3.82
N VAL A 57 -3.76 -4.68 4.11
CA VAL A 57 -2.73 -4.88 3.11
C VAL A 57 -2.27 -6.32 3.21
N ARG A 58 -2.23 -7.01 2.07
CA ARG A 58 -1.76 -8.39 1.96
C ARG A 58 -0.53 -8.48 1.07
N ARG A 59 0.25 -9.54 1.27
CA ARG A 59 1.36 -9.90 0.38
C ARG A 59 1.33 -11.35 -0.07
N TRP A 60 1.86 -11.59 -1.26
CA TRP A 60 2.09 -12.90 -1.86
C TRP A 60 3.52 -13.00 -2.37
N LYS A 61 4.12 -14.19 -2.29
CA LYS A 61 5.35 -14.45 -3.04
C LYS A 61 5.02 -14.51 -4.52
N MET A 62 5.81 -13.83 -5.36
CA MET A 62 5.60 -13.86 -6.80
C MET A 62 5.67 -15.29 -7.35
N GLY A 63 4.61 -15.72 -8.05
CA GLY A 63 4.42 -17.09 -8.52
C GLY A 63 3.56 -17.98 -7.61
N GLU A 64 3.28 -17.55 -6.37
CA GLU A 64 2.53 -18.32 -5.38
C GLU A 64 1.22 -17.59 -5.01
N TYR A 65 0.22 -17.67 -5.89
CA TYR A 65 -1.05 -16.96 -5.71
C TYR A 65 -2.25 -17.84 -5.36
N ASN A 66 -2.06 -19.16 -5.30
CA ASN A 66 -3.12 -20.12 -4.90
C ASN A 66 -3.33 -20.16 -3.37
N ASN A 67 -3.27 -19.01 -2.71
CA ASN A 67 -3.47 -18.84 -1.28
C ASN A 67 -4.07 -17.45 -1.00
N GLU A 68 -4.58 -17.23 0.21
CA GLU A 68 -5.23 -15.97 0.60
C GLU A 68 -4.26 -14.80 0.82
N GLY A 69 -2.96 -15.02 0.69
CA GLY A 69 -1.93 -14.04 1.04
C GLY A 69 -1.77 -13.87 2.55
N ILE A 70 -0.70 -13.18 2.92
CA ILE A 70 -0.39 -12.87 4.32
C ILE A 70 -0.78 -11.42 4.59
N ILE A 71 -1.62 -11.19 5.60
CA ILE A 71 -1.93 -9.83 6.08
C ILE A 71 -0.68 -9.23 6.72
N VAL A 72 -0.31 -8.03 6.29
CA VAL A 72 0.89 -7.31 6.76
C VAL A 72 0.58 -5.93 7.36
N ALA A 73 -0.65 -5.43 7.18
CA ALA A 73 -1.16 -4.24 7.84
C ALA A 73 -2.70 -4.32 7.91
N GLY A 74 -3.30 -3.79 8.98
CA GLY A 74 -4.75 -3.84 9.19
C GLY A 74 -5.28 -5.25 9.46
N GLY A 75 -6.43 -5.60 8.86
CA GLY A 75 -7.03 -6.94 8.96
C GLY A 75 -7.79 -7.22 10.26
N ASN A 76 -8.02 -6.22 11.11
CA ASN A 76 -8.80 -6.32 12.35
C ASN A 76 -10.12 -5.54 12.25
N GLY A 77 -10.70 -5.50 11.04
CA GLY A 77 -11.87 -4.71 10.70
C GLY A 77 -11.57 -3.22 10.50
N GLN A 78 -12.55 -2.53 9.93
CA GLN A 78 -12.51 -1.08 9.74
C GLN A 78 -12.42 -0.36 11.09
N GLY A 79 -11.50 0.59 11.23
CA GLY A 79 -11.41 1.42 12.42
C GLY A 79 -10.14 2.24 12.50
N ASN A 80 -9.95 2.92 13.64
CA ASN A 80 -8.83 3.85 13.85
C ASN A 80 -7.83 3.39 14.91
N GLN A 81 -7.95 2.16 15.42
CA GLN A 81 -6.94 1.57 16.30
C GLN A 81 -5.62 1.32 15.54
N LEU A 82 -4.52 1.08 16.26
CA LEU A 82 -3.20 0.90 15.67
C LEU A 82 -3.04 -0.43 14.90
N ASN A 83 -3.96 -1.37 15.06
CA ASN A 83 -4.06 -2.62 14.30
C ASN A 83 -5.17 -2.59 13.23
N GLN A 84 -5.80 -1.42 13.01
CA GLN A 84 -6.91 -1.23 12.09
C GLN A 84 -6.56 -0.18 11.03
N LEU A 85 -7.28 -0.25 9.90
CA LEU A 85 -7.25 0.72 8.81
C LEU A 85 -8.69 1.10 8.46
N SER A 86 -8.86 2.16 7.67
CA SER A 86 -10.14 2.54 7.06
C SER A 86 -9.90 3.05 5.64
N THR A 87 -10.35 2.27 4.66
CA THR A 87 -10.24 2.54 3.22
C THR A 87 -8.78 2.78 2.78
N PRO A 88 -7.85 1.84 3.06
CA PRO A 88 -6.43 2.02 2.75
C PRO A 88 -6.20 2.32 1.27
N GLY A 89 -5.33 3.30 1.02
CA GLY A 89 -5.03 3.82 -0.31
C GLY A 89 -3.76 3.23 -0.89
N PHE A 90 -2.81 4.11 -1.25
CA PHE A 90 -1.49 3.68 -1.71
C PHE A 90 -0.66 3.10 -0.57
N ILE A 91 0.25 2.20 -0.97
CA ILE A 91 1.23 1.61 -0.09
C ILE A 91 2.64 1.88 -0.61
N PHE A 92 3.60 1.89 0.31
CA PHE A 92 5.02 1.85 0.00
C PHE A 92 5.66 0.77 0.88
N VAL A 93 6.64 0.04 0.34
CA VAL A 93 7.37 -0.99 1.06
C VAL A 93 8.85 -0.65 1.03
N ASP A 94 9.46 -0.48 2.20
CA ASP A 94 10.89 -0.16 2.30
C ASP A 94 11.78 -1.41 2.18
N GLU A 95 13.09 -1.20 2.16
CA GLU A 95 14.08 -2.28 2.06
C GLU A 95 14.06 -3.27 3.23
N GLU A 96 13.54 -2.85 4.39
CA GLU A 96 13.36 -3.70 5.58
C GLU A 96 12.01 -4.43 5.58
N GLN A 97 11.23 -4.30 4.49
CA GLN A 97 9.86 -4.79 4.34
C GLN A 97 8.86 -4.16 5.31
N SER A 98 9.14 -2.95 5.80
CA SER A 98 8.12 -2.15 6.49
C SER A 98 7.11 -1.63 5.46
N VAL A 99 5.83 -1.70 5.82
CA VAL A 99 4.73 -1.26 4.97
C VAL A 99 4.21 0.08 5.48
N TYR A 100 4.23 1.08 4.60
CA TYR A 100 3.62 2.37 4.81
C TYR A 100 2.28 2.40 4.08
N VAL A 101 1.23 2.85 4.76
CA VAL A 101 -0.14 2.82 4.24
C VAL A 101 -0.79 4.18 4.44
N SER A 102 -1.29 4.76 3.36
CA SER A 102 -2.21 5.89 3.43
C SER A 102 -3.57 5.42 3.95
N ASP A 103 -3.85 5.70 5.22
CA ASP A 103 -5.09 5.31 5.89
C ASP A 103 -6.12 6.44 5.73
N ARG A 104 -6.82 6.41 4.58
CA ARG A 104 -7.45 7.59 3.97
C ARG A 104 -8.54 8.20 4.84
N ASP A 105 -9.46 7.38 5.32
CA ASP A 105 -10.62 7.87 6.08
C ASP A 105 -10.24 8.20 7.52
N ASN A 106 -9.13 7.65 8.01
CA ASN A 106 -8.53 8.05 9.30
C ASN A 106 -7.58 9.25 9.19
N HIS A 107 -7.36 9.78 7.98
CA HIS A 107 -6.56 10.98 7.74
C HIS A 107 -5.15 10.90 8.35
N ARG A 108 -4.50 9.75 8.16
CA ARG A 108 -3.18 9.47 8.71
C ARG A 108 -2.38 8.61 7.74
N VAL A 109 -1.07 8.55 7.97
CA VAL A 109 -0.21 7.54 7.36
C VAL A 109 0.35 6.67 8.46
N MET A 110 0.27 5.37 8.25
CA MET A 110 0.67 4.35 9.20
C MET A 110 1.88 3.58 8.67
N LYS A 111 2.81 3.20 9.56
CA LYS A 111 3.93 2.29 9.28
C LYS A 111 3.77 1.02 10.10
N TRP A 112 3.80 -0.14 9.44
CA TRP A 112 4.02 -1.44 10.07
C TRP A 112 5.44 -1.89 9.78
N ILE A 113 6.24 -2.13 10.80
CA ILE A 113 7.50 -2.86 10.61
C ILE A 113 7.17 -4.31 10.29
N LYS A 114 8.09 -5.01 9.61
CA LYS A 114 7.91 -6.41 9.23
C LYS A 114 7.45 -7.26 10.43
N ASP A 115 6.41 -8.07 10.19
CA ASP A 115 5.80 -9.00 11.16
C ASP A 115 5.19 -8.35 12.42
N ALA A 116 5.03 -7.01 12.45
CA ALA A 116 4.35 -6.32 13.53
C ALA A 116 2.84 -6.56 13.52
N ARG A 117 2.24 -6.68 14.72
CA ARG A 117 0.79 -6.80 14.90
C ARG A 117 0.06 -5.46 14.90
N THR A 118 0.77 -4.38 15.19
CA THR A 118 0.26 -3.01 15.23
C THR A 118 1.21 -2.10 14.46
N GLY A 119 0.64 -1.09 13.82
CA GLY A 119 1.40 -0.02 13.19
C GLY A 119 1.62 1.14 14.13
N ARG A 120 2.27 2.17 13.62
CA ARG A 120 2.41 3.47 14.27
C ARG A 120 2.10 4.58 13.28
N ILE A 121 1.56 5.68 13.80
CA ILE A 121 1.31 6.87 13.01
C ILE A 121 2.65 7.54 12.71
N VAL A 122 2.95 7.77 11.43
CA VAL A 122 4.17 8.44 10.96
C VAL A 122 3.90 9.82 10.37
N ALA A 123 2.64 10.10 10.00
CA ALA A 123 2.18 11.42 9.58
C ALA A 123 0.67 11.57 9.81
N GLY A 124 0.19 12.78 10.10
CA GLY A 124 -1.22 13.05 10.35
C GLY A 124 -1.74 12.46 11.67
N GLY A 125 -3.00 12.02 11.70
CA GLY A 125 -3.63 11.44 12.89
C GLY A 125 -4.15 12.45 13.92
N ASN A 126 -4.01 13.76 13.64
CA ASN A 126 -4.53 14.85 14.49
C ASN A 126 -5.87 15.41 13.98
N GLY A 127 -6.69 14.55 13.38
CA GLY A 127 -7.94 14.91 12.72
C GLY A 127 -7.79 15.40 11.28
N ASN A 128 -8.93 15.51 10.58
CA ASN A 128 -9.00 16.07 9.23
C ASN A 128 -8.71 17.58 9.29
N GLY A 129 -7.78 18.06 8.48
CA GLY A 129 -7.61 19.51 8.34
C GLY A 129 -6.40 19.90 7.52
N LYS A 130 -6.07 21.20 7.60
CA LYS A 130 -5.00 21.86 6.83
C LYS A 130 -3.82 22.29 7.70
N ASN A 131 -3.86 22.05 9.01
CA ASN A 131 -2.72 22.34 9.88
C ASN A 131 -1.54 21.43 9.52
N LEU A 132 -0.32 21.87 9.81
CA LEU A 132 0.90 21.14 9.41
C LEU A 132 0.96 19.69 9.92
N ASN A 133 0.33 19.40 11.06
CA ASN A 133 0.26 18.08 11.67
C ASN A 133 -1.04 17.31 11.33
N GLN A 134 -1.89 17.84 10.44
CA GLN A 134 -3.13 17.24 9.98
C GLN A 134 -3.02 16.81 8.52
N LEU A 135 -3.79 15.80 8.16
CA LEU A 135 -3.97 15.38 6.76
C LEU A 135 -5.45 15.40 6.42
N SER A 136 -5.75 15.35 5.13
CA SER A 136 -7.12 15.21 4.62
C SER A 136 -7.10 14.17 3.51
N SER A 137 -7.70 13.00 3.77
CA SER A 137 -7.79 11.86 2.85
C SER A 137 -6.50 11.61 2.04
N PRO A 138 -5.37 11.33 2.72
CA PRO A 138 -4.08 11.14 2.06
C PRO A 138 -4.16 10.06 0.99
N PHE A 139 -3.72 10.31 -0.24
CA PHE A 139 -3.83 9.32 -1.32
C PHE A 139 -2.53 8.52 -1.46
N GLY A 140 -1.46 9.17 -1.93
CA GLY A 140 -0.15 8.59 -2.15
C GLY A 140 0.76 8.70 -0.92
N VAL A 141 1.59 7.68 -0.70
CA VAL A 141 2.74 7.76 0.22
C VAL A 141 3.98 7.36 -0.55
N ILE A 142 5.04 8.17 -0.41
CA ILE A 142 6.38 7.83 -0.85
C ILE A 142 7.36 8.13 0.27
N VAL A 143 8.34 7.27 0.43
CA VAL A 143 9.39 7.39 1.44
C VAL A 143 10.68 7.58 0.67
N ASP A 144 11.45 8.60 1.05
CA ASP A 144 12.79 8.76 0.54
C ASP A 144 13.80 8.15 1.54
N ASP A 145 14.90 7.59 1.03
CA ASP A 145 15.94 7.02 1.87
C ASP A 145 16.78 8.08 2.60
N PHE A 146 16.59 9.37 2.28
CA PHE A 146 17.40 10.50 2.78
C PHE A 146 16.66 11.45 3.72
N GLY A 147 15.39 11.20 4.02
CA GLY A 147 14.62 12.06 4.90
C GLY A 147 14.27 13.44 4.37
N GLN A 148 14.37 13.67 3.06
CA GLN A 148 14.08 14.93 2.39
C GLN A 148 12.77 14.86 1.58
N ILE A 149 11.86 15.79 1.89
CA ILE A 149 10.58 15.95 1.20
C ILE A 149 10.82 16.62 -0.17
N HIS A 150 10.73 15.86 -1.26
CA HIS A 150 10.91 16.38 -2.62
C HIS A 150 9.56 16.69 -3.30
N PHE A 151 9.08 17.94 -3.26
CA PHE A 151 7.88 18.33 -4.01
C PHE A 151 8.10 18.22 -5.53
N ASN A 152 7.63 17.15 -6.17
CA ASN A 152 7.57 17.10 -7.62
C ASN A 152 6.18 17.54 -8.10
N LYS A 153 6.14 18.69 -8.78
CA LYS A 153 4.93 19.23 -9.41
C LYS A 153 4.57 18.39 -10.63
N SER A 154 3.78 17.35 -10.42
CA SER A 154 2.88 16.76 -11.41
C SER A 154 1.86 15.90 -10.67
N TYR A 155 0.67 16.47 -10.49
CA TYR A 155 -0.56 15.94 -9.92
C TYR A 155 -0.55 14.46 -9.47
N PHE A 156 -0.25 14.19 -8.21
CA PHE A 156 -0.91 13.21 -7.34
C PHE A 156 -0.65 13.64 -5.89
N TYR A 157 -1.63 13.53 -4.99
CA TYR A 157 -1.51 13.86 -3.57
C TYR A 157 -0.53 12.90 -2.87
N LEU A 158 0.76 13.10 -3.07
CA LEU A 158 1.86 12.30 -2.52
C LEU A 158 2.31 12.90 -1.19
N ILE A 159 2.32 12.07 -0.15
CA ILE A 159 2.89 12.41 1.15
C ILE A 159 4.28 11.81 1.21
N PHE A 160 5.25 12.66 1.59
CA PHE A 160 6.62 12.27 1.82
C PHE A 160 6.80 11.96 3.30
N ILE A 161 7.34 10.79 3.61
CA ILE A 161 7.65 10.40 4.99
C ILE A 161 9.12 10.03 5.06
N ASN A 162 9.81 10.58 6.05
CA ASN A 162 11.20 10.25 6.34
C ASN A 162 11.26 8.85 6.97
N LYS A 163 12.11 7.97 6.43
CA LYS A 163 12.24 6.57 6.87
C LYS A 163 12.59 6.40 8.37
N PHE A 164 13.29 7.37 8.95
CA PHE A 164 13.86 7.31 10.31
C PHE A 164 12.92 7.81 11.43
N LEU A 165 11.77 8.38 11.08
CA LEU A 165 10.77 8.82 12.06
C LEU A 165 9.84 7.68 12.45
#